data_AF-A0A3B8L0V6-F1
#
_entry.id   AF-A0A3B8L0V6-F1
#
_cell.length_a   1.000
_cell.length_b   1.000
_cell.length_c   1.000
_cell.angle_alpha   90.00
_cell.angle_beta   90.00
_cell.angle_gamma   90.00
#
_symmetry.space_group_name_H-M   'P 1'
#
loop_
_entity.id
_entity.type
_entity.pdbx_description
1 polymer ?
#
loop_
_entity_poly.entity_id
_entity_poly.type
_entity_poly.pdbx_seq_one_letter_code
_entity_poly.pdbx_strand_id
1 'polypeptide(L)' 'MALVTGGARGLGEASARTMAQMGATVVLADLDTEAVAGTA' A
#
# COMPACT_ATOMS: atom_id res chain seq x y z
N MET A 1 -8.98 -7.15 5.07
CA MET A 1 -7.63 -6.69 5.46
C MET A 1 -6.64 -7.21 4.44
N ALA A 2 -5.67 -6.39 4.02
CA ALA A 2 -4.62 -6.78 3.08
C ALA A 2 -3.24 -6.28 3.56
N LEU A 3 -2.20 -7.11 3.39
CA LEU A 3 -0.80 -6.74 3.57
C LEU A 3 -0.15 -6.71 2.18
N VAL A 4 0.41 -5.57 1.79
CA VAL A 4 1.05 -5.38 0.49
C VAL A 4 2.53 -5.13 0.68
N THR A 5 3.36 -6.01 0.15
CA THR A 5 4.82 -5.84 0.10
C THR A 5 5.23 -5.13 -1.19
N GLY A 6 6.29 -4.33 -1.17
CA GLY A 6 6.67 -3.49 -2.32
C GLY A 6 5.64 -2.39 -2.59
N GLY A 7 4.98 -1.90 -1.54
CA GLY A 7 3.83 -1.02 -1.61
C GLY A 7 4.14 0.45 -1.92
N ALA A 8 5.42 0.84 -1.94
CA ALA A 8 5.80 2.25 -2.08
C ALA A 8 5.43 2.87 -3.43
N ARG A 9 5.36 2.07 -4.51
CA ARG A 9 5.15 2.55 -5.88
C ARG A 9 4.70 1.46 -6.84
N GLY A 10 4.21 1.86 -8.01
CA GLY A 10 3.88 0.96 -9.11
C GLY A 10 2.69 0.05 -8.79
N LEU A 11 2.82 -1.25 -9.10
CA LEU A 11 1.71 -2.20 -8.93
C LEU A 11 1.34 -2.42 -7.47
N GLY A 12 2.30 -2.40 -6.53
CA GLY A 12 2.02 -2.55 -5.11
C GLY A 12 1.12 -1.43 -4.59
N GLU A 13 1.48 -0.18 -4.90
CA GLU A 13 0.69 1.00 -4.56
C GLU A 13 -0.71 0.98 -5.22
N ALA A 14 -0.77 0.71 -6.53
CA ALA A 14 -2.04 0.66 -7.26
C ALA A 14 -2.98 -0.43 -6.72
N SER A 15 -2.43 -1.60 -6.39
CA SER A 15 -3.18 -2.70 -5.79
C SER A 15 -3.70 -2.33 -4.40
N ALA A 16 -2.83 -1.77 -3.55
CA ALA A 16 -3.18 -1.30 -2.22
C ALA A 16 -4.30 -0.25 -2.25
N ARG A 17 -4.17 0.75 -3.14
CA ARG A 17 -5.19 1.79 -3.36
C ARG A 17 -6.53 1.19 -3.76
N THR A 18 -6.54 0.23 -4.67
CA THR A 18 -7.76 -0.46 -5.11
C THR A 18 -8.39 -1.23 -3.95
N MET A 19 -7.59 -1.95 -3.16
CA MET A 19 -8.07 -2.67 -1.97
C MET A 19 -8.68 -1.72 -0.92
N ALA A 20 -8.05 -0.57 -0.68
CA ALA A 20 -8.56 0.45 0.23
C ALA A 20 -9.90 1.02 -0.25
N GLN A 21 -10.05 1.30 -1.55
CA GLN A 21 -11.31 1.76 -2.15
C GLN A 21 -12.44 0.74 -2.02
N MET A 22 -12.12 -0.56 -1.98
CA MET A 22 -13.08 -1.63 -1.71
C MET A 22 -13.41 -1.78 -0.21
N GLY A 23 -12.88 -0.93 0.66
CA GLY A 23 -13.13 -0.93 2.10
C GLY A 23 -12.21 -1.85 2.90
N ALA A 24 -11.13 -2.36 2.31
CA ALA A 24 -10.16 -3.13 3.09
C ALA A 24 -9.28 -2.21 3.94
N THR A 25 -9.03 -2.59 5.19
CA THR A 25 -7.86 -2.08 5.93
C THR A 25 -6.60 -2.61 5.28
N VAL A 26 -5.75 -1.72 4.76
CA VAL A 26 -4.53 -2.07 4.03
C VAL A 26 -3.30 -1.67 4.84
N VAL A 27 -2.34 -2.58 4.95
CA VAL A 27 -1.02 -2.33 5.51
C VAL A 27 -0.01 -2.38 4.37
N LEU A 28 0.76 -1.31 4.20
CA LEU A 28 1.85 -1.24 3.24
C LEU A 28 3.18 -1.59 3.95
N ALA A 29 3.94 -2.49 3.34
CA ALA A 29 5.28 -2.86 3.76
C ALA A 29 6.23 -2.67 2.58
N ASP A 30 7.29 -1.88 2.77
CA ASP A 30 8.34 -1.70 1.79
C ASP A 30 9.68 -1.60 2.51
N LEU A 31 10.76 -1.90 1.79
CA LEU A 31 12.10 -1.66 2.28
C LEU A 31 12.38 -0.16 2.38
N ASP A 32 11.84 0.61 1.44
CA ASP A 32 11.88 2.07 1.43
C ASP A 32 10.72 2.64 2.26
N THR A 33 10.92 2.68 3.57
CA THR A 33 9.88 3.10 4.52
C THR A 33 9.46 4.56 4.38
N GLU A 34 10.36 5.44 3.91
CA GLU A 34 10.04 6.85 3.66
C GLU A 34 9.10 7.01 2.47
N ALA A 35 9.26 6.18 1.44
CA ALA A 35 8.38 6.21 0.27
C ALA A 35 6.94 5.71 0.57
N VAL A 36 6.72 4.99 1.68
CA VAL A 36 5.38 4.56 2.12
C VAL A 36 4.67 5.63 2.95
N ALA A 37 5.39 6.60 3.53
CA ALA A 37 4.85 7.60 4.46
C ALA A 37 3.87 8.63 3.84
N GLY A 38 3.51 8.48 2.56
CA GLY A 38 2.77 9.45 1.78
C GLY A 38 1.26 9.23 1.60
N THR A 39 0.65 8.19 2.16
CA THR A 39 -0.76 7.85 1.83
C THR A 39 -1.59 7.52 3.06
N ALA A 40 -2.40 8.50 3.47
CA ALA A 40 -3.52 8.37 4.42
C ALA A 40 -4.79 7.86 3.72
#